data_AF-A0A4U3ANP6-F1
#
_entry.id   AF-A0A4U3ANP6-F1
#
_cell.length_a   1.000
_cell.length_b   1.000
_cell.length_c   1.000
_cell.angle_alpha   90.00
_cell.angle_beta   90.00
_cell.angle_gamma   90.00
#
_symmetry.space_group_name_H-M   'P 1'
#
loop_
_entity.id
_entity.type
_entity.pdbx_description
1 polymer ?
#
loop_
_entity_poly.entity_id
_entity_poly.type
_entity_poly.pdbx_seq_one_letter_code
_entity_poly.pdbx_strand_id
1 'polypeptide(L)'
;MGRLLNLFRDMKVAKKLLISFFVILIAAVSIIGGMSYQTAKKNFESQITSSAHDNIKILDNLINQMIEAKFNDVNNFARVIQGNMYQGDNQDELRKMLSQYINLNKDVEQVYVAGNDK
;
A
#
# COMPACT_ATOMS: atom_id res chain seq x y z
N MET A 1 -48.85 -15.97 -11.18
CA MET A 1 -48.31 -17.27 -10.75
C MET A 1 -49.19 -18.49 -11.13
N GLY A 2 -50.52 -18.38 -11.23
CA GLY A 2 -51.39 -19.56 -11.49
C GLY A 2 -51.23 -20.27 -12.85
N ARG A 3 -50.74 -19.59 -13.89
CA ARG A 3 -50.54 -20.22 -15.22
C ARG A 3 -49.46 -21.30 -15.24
N LEU A 4 -48.36 -21.10 -14.51
CA LEU A 4 -47.26 -22.08 -14.44
C LEU A 4 -47.68 -23.36 -13.69
N LEU A 5 -48.49 -23.21 -12.64
CA LEU A 5 -49.02 -24.33 -11.86
C LEU A 5 -50.03 -25.15 -12.68
N ASN A 6 -50.89 -24.49 -13.46
CA ASN A 6 -51.86 -25.17 -14.33
C ASN A 6 -51.17 -25.95 -15.45
N LEU A 7 -50.12 -25.37 -16.07
CA LEU A 7 -49.26 -26.06 -17.04
C LEU A 7 -48.58 -27.29 -16.44
N PHE A 8 -48.14 -27.22 -15.18
CA PHE A 8 -47.56 -28.37 -14.49
C PHE A 8 -48.58 -29.46 -14.23
N ARG A 9 -49.85 -29.12 -13.95
CA ARG A 9 -50.90 -30.08 -13.63
C ARG A 9 -51.21 -31.02 -14.79
N ASP A 10 -51.30 -30.49 -16.01
CA ASP A 10 -51.73 -31.22 -17.22
C ASP A 10 -50.58 -31.99 -17.92
N MET A 11 -49.37 -31.98 -17.35
CA MET A 11 -48.22 -32.70 -17.90
C MET A 11 -48.19 -34.19 -17.57
N LYS A 12 -47.72 -35.00 -18.52
CA LYS A 12 -47.40 -36.43 -18.33
C LYS A 12 -46.38 -36.63 -17.20
N VAL A 13 -46.55 -37.70 -16.42
CA VAL A 13 -45.71 -38.04 -15.25
C VAL A 13 -44.21 -38.05 -15.58
N ALA A 14 -43.81 -38.62 -16.71
CA ALA A 14 -42.41 -38.66 -17.13
C ALA A 14 -41.76 -37.26 -17.25
N LYS A 15 -42.49 -36.26 -17.76
CA LYS A 15 -41.98 -34.89 -17.86
C LYS A 15 -41.90 -34.22 -16.48
N LYS A 16 -42.85 -34.49 -15.58
CA LYS A 16 -42.81 -33.99 -14.19
C LYS A 16 -41.58 -34.51 -13.46
N LEU A 17 -41.27 -35.80 -13.60
CA LEU A 17 -40.12 -36.44 -12.98
C LEU A 17 -38.79 -35.82 -13.46
N LEU A 18 -38.68 -35.59 -14.76
CA LEU A 18 -37.50 -35.00 -15.39
C LEU A 18 -37.30 -33.53 -14.97
N ILE A 19 -38.38 -32.75 -14.83
CA ILE A 19 -38.28 -31.38 -14.30
C ILE A 19 -37.85 -31.39 -12.82
N SER A 20 -38.42 -32.27 -12.00
CA SER A 20 -38.00 -32.40 -10.60
C SER A 20 -36.50 -32.71 -10.48
N PHE A 21 -35.98 -33.58 -11.35
CA PHE A 21 -34.55 -33.86 -11.40
C PHE A 21 -33.72 -32.62 -11.75
N PHE A 22 -34.13 -31.85 -12.76
CA PHE A 22 -33.45 -30.60 -13.11
C PHE A 22 -33.51 -29.56 -11.99
N VAL A 23 -34.64 -29.42 -11.30
CA VAL A 23 -34.77 -28.46 -10.19
C VAL A 23 -33.78 -28.81 -9.07
N ILE A 24 -33.67 -30.09 -8.71
CA ILE A 24 -32.70 -30.56 -7.70
C ILE A 24 -31.26 -30.28 -8.16
N LEU A 25 -30.95 -30.58 -9.43
CA LEU A 25 -29.62 -30.35 -10.00
C LEU A 25 -29.24 -28.86 -10.01
N ILE A 26 -30.15 -28.00 -10.49
CA ILE A 26 -29.95 -26.55 -10.54
C ILE A 26 -29.78 -26.02 -9.12
N ALA A 27 -30.62 -26.43 -8.17
CA ALA A 27 -30.50 -26.00 -6.78
C ALA A 27 -29.12 -26.34 -6.20
N ALA A 28 -28.64 -27.57 -6.39
CA ALA A 28 -27.33 -27.99 -5.91
C ALA A 28 -26.18 -27.19 -6.54
N VAL A 29 -26.20 -27.01 -7.87
CA VAL A 29 -25.17 -26.25 -8.59
C VAL A 29 -25.19 -24.77 -8.22
N SER A 30 -26.37 -24.17 -8.07
CA SER A 30 -26.51 -22.77 -7.65
C SER A 30 -25.99 -22.54 -6.23
N ILE A 31 -26.22 -23.48 -5.31
CA ILE A 31 -25.69 -23.40 -3.95
C ILE A 31 -24.15 -23.42 -3.97
N ILE A 32 -23.55 -24.39 -4.69
CA ILE A 32 -22.10 -24.51 -4.80
C ILE A 32 -21.50 -23.28 -5.50
N GLY A 33 -22.10 -22.85 -6.60
CA GLY A 33 -21.67 -21.68 -7.36
C GLY A 33 -21.76 -20.40 -6.52
N GLY A 34 -22.83 -20.21 -5.76
CA GLY A 34 -23.00 -19.08 -4.85
C GLY A 34 -21.94 -19.06 -3.75
N MET A 35 -21.67 -20.20 -3.11
CA MET A 35 -20.60 -20.31 -2.10
C MET A 35 -19.23 -20.03 -2.70
N SER A 36 -18.95 -20.55 -3.90
CA SER A 36 -17.71 -20.31 -4.62
C SER A 36 -17.54 -18.83 -4.96
N TYR A 37 -18.58 -18.17 -5.47
CA TYR A 37 -18.59 -16.74 -5.75
C TYR A 37 -18.34 -15.91 -4.49
N GLN A 38 -19.04 -16.22 -3.39
CA GLN A 38 -18.87 -15.50 -2.13
C GLN A 38 -17.45 -15.65 -1.56
N THR A 39 -16.88 -16.84 -1.68
CA THR A 39 -15.50 -17.13 -1.27
C THR A 39 -14.50 -16.38 -2.14
N ALA A 40 -14.65 -16.44 -3.47
CA ALA A 40 -13.80 -15.73 -4.41
C ALA A 40 -13.85 -14.22 -4.16
N LYS A 41 -15.05 -13.65 -3.97
CA LYS A 41 -15.23 -12.22 -3.65
C LYS A 41 -14.48 -11.83 -2.38
N LYS A 42 -14.68 -12.58 -1.28
CA LYS A 42 -14.03 -12.30 0.00
C LYS A 42 -12.50 -12.39 -0.09
N ASN A 43 -11.99 -13.43 -0.74
CA ASN A 43 -10.55 -13.63 -0.90
C ASN A 43 -9.94 -12.53 -1.78
N PHE A 44 -10.62 -12.15 -2.86
CA PHE A 44 -10.17 -11.08 -3.74
C PHE A 44 -10.12 -9.72 -3.04
N GLU A 45 -11.17 -9.38 -2.29
CA GLU A 45 -11.23 -8.15 -1.49
C GLU A 45 -10.13 -8.11 -0.42
N SER A 46 -9.94 -9.23 0.29
CA SER A 46 -8.87 -9.37 1.28
C SER A 46 -7.49 -9.25 0.64
N GLN A 47 -7.27 -9.87 -0.52
CA GLN A 47 -5.99 -9.83 -1.22
C GLN A 47 -5.66 -8.41 -1.68
N ILE A 48 -6.61 -7.71 -2.31
CA ILE A 48 -6.40 -6.33 -2.75
C ILE A 48 -6.10 -5.43 -1.56
N THR A 49 -6.89 -5.54 -0.49
CA THR A 49 -6.73 -4.69 0.69
C THR A 49 -5.40 -4.95 1.40
N SER A 50 -5.03 -6.23 1.56
CA SER A 50 -3.74 -6.60 2.17
C SER A 50 -2.58 -6.12 1.32
N SER A 51 -2.61 -6.35 0.00
CA SER A 51 -1.54 -5.90 -0.89
C SER A 51 -1.39 -4.38 -0.89
N ALA A 52 -2.50 -3.62 -0.85
CA ALA A 52 -2.44 -2.17 -0.71
C ALA A 52 -1.82 -1.75 0.63
N HIS A 53 -2.21 -2.40 1.73
CA HIS A 53 -1.67 -2.12 3.06
C HIS A 53 -0.17 -2.43 3.14
N ASP A 54 0.26 -3.58 2.63
CA ASP A 54 1.66 -3.99 2.60
C ASP A 54 2.51 -3.02 1.78
N ASN A 55 2.00 -2.57 0.62
CA ASN A 55 2.69 -1.57 -0.21
C ASN A 55 2.85 -0.23 0.52
N ILE A 56 1.81 0.25 1.21
CA ILE A 56 1.88 1.48 2.00
C ILE A 56 2.91 1.31 3.12
N LYS A 57 2.93 0.17 3.81
CA LYS A 57 3.90 -0.11 4.88
C LYS A 57 5.34 -0.14 4.37
N ILE A 58 5.57 -0.72 3.19
CA ILE A 58 6.89 -0.70 2.55
C ILE A 58 7.29 0.74 2.23
N LEU A 59 6.39 1.53 1.66
CA LEU A 59 6.65 2.93 1.32
C LEU A 59 6.94 3.77 2.57
N ASP A 60 6.17 3.59 3.65
CA ASP A 60 6.39 4.26 4.93
C ASP A 60 7.77 3.96 5.50
N ASN A 61 8.18 2.68 5.49
CA ASN A 61 9.51 2.28 5.92
C ASN A 61 10.62 2.91 5.08
N LEU A 62 10.44 2.98 3.75
CA LEU A 62 11.42 3.62 2.86
C LEU A 62 11.52 5.13 3.14
N ILE A 63 10.39 5.81 3.34
CA ILE A 63 10.35 7.23 3.70
C ILE A 63 11.08 7.44 5.03
N ASN A 64 10.76 6.64 6.05
CA ASN A 64 11.40 6.72 7.36
C ASN A 64 12.91 6.50 7.26
N GLN A 65 13.36 5.50 6.51
CA GLN A 65 14.79 5.24 6.30
C GLN A 65 15.50 6.41 5.60
N MET A 66 14.88 7.00 4.57
CA MET A 66 15.44 8.16 3.86
C MET A 66 15.55 9.38 4.78
N ILE A 67 14.49 9.66 5.57
CA ILE A 67 14.49 10.78 6.52
C ILE A 67 15.50 10.54 7.64
N GLU A 68 15.55 9.33 8.21
CA GLU A 68 16.47 8.97 9.29
C GLU A 68 17.93 9.09 8.85
N ALA A 69 18.27 8.71 7.62
CA ALA A 69 19.60 8.91 7.06
C ALA A 69 20.00 10.40 7.06
N LYS A 70 19.12 11.28 6.57
CA LYS A 70 19.37 12.74 6.58
C LYS A 70 19.39 13.33 7.99
N PHE A 71 18.55 12.82 8.88
CA PHE A 71 18.57 13.22 10.29
C PHE A 71 19.90 12.86 10.96
N ASN A 72 20.44 11.67 10.68
CA ASN A 72 21.75 11.24 11.18
C ASN A 72 22.89 12.10 10.62
N ASP A 73 22.83 12.50 9.35
CA ASP A 73 23.79 13.44 8.75
C ASP A 73 23.77 14.80 9.47
N VAL A 74 22.58 15.38 9.66
CA VAL A 74 22.40 16.66 10.37
C VAL A 74 22.87 16.56 11.82
N ASN A 75 22.56 15.46 12.52
CA ASN A 75 23.00 15.25 13.90
C ASN A 75 24.52 15.03 14.00
N ASN A 76 25.15 14.47 12.97
CA ASN A 76 26.61 14.42 12.88
C ASN A 76 27.18 15.84 12.69
N PHE A 77 26.64 16.61 11.74
CA PHE A 77 27.05 17.99 11.51
C PHE A 77 26.87 18.88 12.74
N ALA A 78 25.77 18.76 13.47
CA ALA A 78 25.53 19.49 14.72
C ALA A 78 26.57 19.18 15.81
N ARG A 79 27.19 18.00 15.78
CA ARG A 79 28.26 17.61 16.72
C ARG A 79 29.63 18.08 16.30
N VAL A 80 29.93 18.03 15.00
CA VAL A 80 31.28 18.37 14.49
C VAL A 80 31.46 19.84 14.21
N ILE A 81 30.40 20.56 13.79
CA ILE A 81 30.46 21.99 13.48
C ILE A 81 30.45 22.79 14.78
N GLN A 82 31.48 23.59 14.99
CA GLN A 82 31.69 24.40 16.20
C GLN A 82 31.53 25.90 15.88
N GLY A 83 31.26 26.71 16.91
CA GLY A 83 31.07 28.17 16.81
C GLY A 83 32.12 28.90 15.99
N ASN A 84 33.38 28.58 16.26
CA ASN A 84 34.56 29.14 15.60
C ASN A 84 34.72 28.75 14.12
N MET A 85 33.96 27.78 13.60
CA MET A 85 34.01 27.40 12.18
C MET A 85 33.11 28.28 11.31
N TYR A 86 32.07 28.88 11.91
CA TYR A 86 31.15 29.77 11.20
C TYR A 86 31.26 31.23 11.66
N GLN A 87 32.05 31.51 12.71
CA GLN A 87 32.41 32.84 13.18
C GLN A 87 33.92 33.09 12.95
N GLY A 88 34.29 33.98 12.02
CA GLY A 88 35.69 34.35 11.72
C GLY A 88 36.26 33.79 10.40
N ASP A 89 37.59 33.81 10.27
CA ASP A 89 38.32 33.50 9.01
C ASP A 89 38.33 32.01 8.61
N ASN A 90 37.84 31.10 9.48
CA ASN A 90 37.80 29.65 9.23
C ASN A 90 36.61 29.19 8.36
N GLN A 91 35.90 30.11 7.73
CA GLN A 91 34.71 29.82 6.92
C GLN A 91 34.99 28.91 5.71
N ASP A 92 36.21 28.93 5.18
CA ASP A 92 36.60 28.17 3.99
C ASP A 92 36.55 26.65 4.22
N GLU A 93 36.94 26.18 5.40
CA GLU A 93 36.90 24.76 5.76
C GLU A 93 35.45 24.26 5.86
N LEU A 94 34.60 25.04 6.51
CA LEU A 94 33.16 24.77 6.60
C LEU A 94 32.50 24.75 5.20
N ARG A 95 32.80 25.76 4.36
CA ARG A 95 32.29 25.81 2.99
C ARG A 95 32.71 24.60 2.17
N LYS A 96 33.97 24.16 2.30
CA LYS A 96 34.48 22.96 1.62
C LYS A 96 33.75 21.70 2.08
N MET A 97 33.56 21.53 3.38
CA MET A 97 32.83 20.37 3.94
C MET A 97 31.38 20.31 3.43
N LEU A 98 30.66 21.43 3.50
CA LEU A 98 29.28 21.52 3.03
C LEU A 98 29.15 21.32 1.52
N SER A 99 30.09 21.88 0.74
CA SER A 99 30.14 21.68 -0.72
C SER A 99 30.40 20.22 -1.09
N GLN A 100 31.30 19.54 -0.36
CA GLN A 100 31.56 18.12 -0.56
C GLN A 100 30.31 17.28 -0.25
N TYR A 101 29.57 17.61 0.82
CA TYR A 101 28.35 16.91 1.17
C TYR A 101 27.27 17.02 0.09
N ILE A 102 26.98 18.23 -0.43
CA ILE A 102 26.02 18.42 -1.54
C ILE A 102 26.44 17.64 -2.79
N ASN A 103 27.73 17.65 -3.15
CA ASN A 103 28.21 16.95 -4.33
C ASN A 103 28.07 15.42 -4.23
N LEU A 104 28.15 14.86 -3.02
CA LEU A 104 27.99 13.43 -2.77
C LEU A 104 26.52 13.02 -2.58
N ASN A 105 25.66 13.94 -2.15
CA ASN A 105 24.25 13.70 -1.85
C ASN A 105 23.35 14.44 -2.85
N LYS A 106 23.19 13.89 -4.04
CA LYS A 106 22.41 14.51 -5.14
C LYS A 106 20.93 14.73 -4.83
N ASP A 107 20.42 14.08 -3.78
CA ASP A 107 19.07 14.22 -3.25
C ASP A 107 18.92 15.40 -2.28
N VAL A 108 20.01 16.09 -1.96
CA VAL A 108 20.03 17.30 -1.12
C VAL A 108 20.12 18.53 -2.03
N GLU A 109 19.09 19.38 -1.98
CA GLU A 109 19.04 20.63 -2.73
C GLU A 109 19.98 21.69 -2.14
N GLN A 110 19.99 21.83 -0.80
CA GLN A 110 20.79 22.82 -0.11
C GLN A 110 21.20 22.34 1.29
N VAL A 111 22.37 22.76 1.75
CA VAL A 111 22.83 22.64 3.13
C VAL A 111 23.38 23.99 3.59
N TYR A 112 23.05 24.40 4.80
CA TYR A 112 23.53 25.64 5.40
C TYR A 112 23.63 25.52 6.92
N VAL A 113 24.40 26.41 7.53
CA VAL A 113 24.51 26.57 8.98
C VAL A 113 24.09 27.99 9.31
N ALA A 114 23.22 28.15 10.30
CA ALA A 114 22.84 29.45 10.84
C ALA A 114 23.46 29.60 12.24
N GLY A 115 24.35 30.59 12.40
CA GLY A 115 24.91 30.99 13.69
C GLY A 115 24.11 32.14 14.30
N ASN A 116 24.24 32.34 15.60
CA ASN A 116 23.79 33.57 16.25
C ASN A 116 24.94 34.59 16.18
N ASP A 117 24.76 35.68 15.44
CA ASP A 117 25.68 36.82 15.46
C ASP A 117 25.46 37.58 16.78
N LYS A 118 26.28 37.27 17.79
CA LYS A 118 26.43 38.07 19.01
C LYS A 118 27.89 38.27 19.33
#